data_AF-A0A1B6HTL9-F1
#
_entry.id   AF-A0A1B6HTL9-F1
#
_cell.length_a   1.000
_cell.length_b   1.000
_cell.length_c   1.000
_cell.angle_alpha   90.00
_cell.angle_beta   90.00
_cell.angle_gamma   90.00
#
_symmetry.space_group_name_H-M   'P 1'
#
loop_
_entity.id
_entity.type
_entity.pdbx_description
1 polymer ?
#
loop_
_entity_poly.entity_id
_entity_poly.type
_entity_poly.pdbx_seq_one_letter_code
_entity_poly.pdbx_strand_id
1 'polypeptide(L)'
;KCFVWSVLVALHPVKRQANPERIHHYQQLEHELDTYLDGITFSVSLDNVNVYSYDSKLVVYPLYVTREEKDTHVDMLYMKDGNNSHYCLIRDLSRLVRSQITNHKTMTWLC
;
A
#
# COMPACT_ATOMS: atom_id res chain seq x y z
N LYS A 1 6.93 5.77 10.48
CA LYS A 1 6.59 4.32 10.53
C LYS A 1 5.32 3.94 9.74
N CYS A 2 4.72 4.83 8.93
CA CYS A 2 3.49 4.51 8.18
C CYS A 2 3.64 3.38 7.16
N PHE A 3 4.83 3.25 6.59
CA PHE A 3 5.21 2.14 5.72
C PHE A 3 5.04 0.78 6.42
N VAL A 4 5.65 0.60 7.59
CA VAL A 4 5.60 -0.63 8.39
C VAL A 4 4.16 -1.02 8.71
N TRP A 5 3.36 -0.05 9.19
CA TRP A 5 1.96 -0.30 9.50
C TRP A 5 1.14 -0.67 8.26
N SER A 6 1.40 -0.04 7.11
CA SER A 6 0.71 -0.38 5.85
C SER A 6 1.02 -1.80 5.39
N VAL A 7 2.28 -2.23 5.52
CA VAL A 7 2.70 -3.62 5.22
C VAL A 7 2.05 -4.60 6.19
N LEU A 8 2.07 -4.34 7.51
CA LEU A 8 1.43 -5.22 8.50
C LEU A 8 -0.07 -5.39 8.25
N VAL A 9 -0.78 -4.30 7.94
CA VAL A 9 -2.21 -4.35 7.63
C VAL A 9 -2.49 -5.19 6.38
N ALA A 10 -1.60 -5.16 5.39
CA ALA A 10 -1.74 -5.93 4.16
C ALA A 10 -1.47 -7.43 4.38
N LEU A 11 -0.43 -7.77 5.14
CA LEU A 11 -0.05 -9.15 5.42
C LEU A 11 -1.00 -9.84 6.42
N HIS A 12 -1.60 -9.07 7.33
CA HIS A 12 -2.49 -9.57 8.38
C HIS A 12 -3.88 -8.91 8.28
N PRO A 13 -4.67 -9.24 7.24
CA PRO A 13 -5.94 -8.55 7.00
C PRO A 13 -6.95 -8.82 8.12
N VAL A 14 -7.36 -7.74 8.79
CA VAL A 14 -8.43 -7.76 9.79
C VAL A 14 -9.77 -7.44 9.11
N LYS A 15 -10.85 -8.10 9.53
CA LYS A 15 -12.20 -7.86 8.99
C LYS A 15 -12.55 -6.39 9.09
N ARG A 16 -13.17 -5.84 8.03
CA ARG A 16 -13.52 -4.41 7.94
C ARG A 16 -14.34 -3.91 9.14
N GLN A 17 -15.21 -4.76 9.70
CA GLN A 17 -16.06 -4.45 10.86
C GLN A 17 -15.26 -4.23 12.14
N ALA A 18 -14.02 -4.74 12.22
CA ALA A 18 -13.16 -4.64 13.39
C ALA A 18 -12.22 -3.42 13.35
N ASN A 19 -12.40 -2.47 12.43
CA ASN A 19 -11.58 -1.26 12.29
C ASN A 19 -10.08 -1.61 12.06
N PRO A 20 -9.76 -2.28 10.94
CA PRO A 20 -8.39 -2.73 10.59
C PRO A 20 -7.35 -1.62 10.45
N GLU A 21 -7.73 -0.35 10.44
CA GLU A 21 -6.81 0.79 10.47
C GLU A 21 -6.24 1.07 11.88
N ARG A 22 -6.79 0.45 12.92
CA ARG A 22 -6.34 0.68 14.29
C ARG A 22 -5.08 -0.12 14.59
N ILE A 23 -4.03 0.59 14.99
CA ILE A 23 -2.69 0.03 15.25
C ILE A 23 -2.69 -1.09 16.30
N HIS A 24 -3.60 -1.06 17.29
CA HIS A 24 -3.65 -2.07 18.36
C HIS A 24 -3.73 -3.53 17.88
N HIS A 25 -4.32 -3.77 16.71
CA HIS A 25 -4.38 -5.10 16.10
C HIS A 25 -2.99 -5.64 15.69
N TYR A 26 -2.04 -4.74 15.44
CA TYR A 26 -0.74 -5.04 14.86
C TYR A 26 0.43 -4.74 15.80
N GLN A 27 0.19 -4.15 16.97
CA GLN A 27 1.26 -3.76 17.90
C GLN A 27 2.16 -4.94 18.29
N GLN A 28 1.58 -6.12 18.48
CA GLN A 28 2.34 -7.34 18.81
C GLN A 28 3.20 -7.84 17.66
N LEU A 29 2.88 -7.43 16.43
CA LEU A 29 3.56 -7.80 15.20
C LEU A 29 4.58 -6.74 14.77
N GLU A 30 4.75 -5.64 15.51
CA GLU A 30 5.73 -4.59 15.16
C GLU A 30 7.14 -5.18 15.03
N HIS A 31 7.49 -6.10 15.93
CA HIS A 31 8.77 -6.82 15.92
C HIS A 31 8.94 -7.78 14.75
N GLU A 32 7.84 -8.22 14.09
CA GLU A 32 7.95 -8.98 12.83
C GLU A 32 8.67 -8.18 11.76
N LEU A 33 8.69 -6.84 11.85
CA LEU A 33 9.41 -5.97 10.92
C LEU A 33 10.66 -5.32 11.53
N ASP A 34 10.99 -5.56 12.80
CA ASP A 34 12.20 -5.01 13.41
C ASP A 34 13.48 -5.63 12.81
N THR A 35 13.43 -6.91 12.41
CA THR A 35 14.49 -7.56 11.63
C THR A 35 14.68 -6.91 10.24
N TYR A 36 13.73 -6.08 9.80
CA TYR A 36 13.63 -5.53 8.45
C TYR A 36 14.04 -4.06 8.38
N LEU A 37 14.14 -3.35 9.52
CA LEU A 37 14.48 -1.93 9.62
C LEU A 37 15.94 -1.67 9.99
N ASP A 38 16.62 -2.65 10.61
CA ASP A 38 17.98 -2.49 11.18
C ASP A 38 19.13 -2.57 10.15
N GLY A 39 18.83 -2.66 8.85
CA GLY A 39 19.86 -2.72 7.80
C GLY A 39 19.33 -3.15 6.43
N ILE A 40 18.23 -2.55 5.99
CA ILE A 40 17.33 -3.04 4.93
C ILE A 40 18.05 -3.54 3.66
N THR A 41 18.25 -4.86 3.61
CA THR A 41 17.95 -5.66 2.42
C THR A 41 16.49 -6.10 2.62
N PHE A 42 15.58 -5.49 1.88
CA PHE A 42 14.13 -5.62 2.07
C PHE A 42 13.70 -7.05 1.67
N SER A 43 13.28 -7.87 2.64
CA SER A 43 12.90 -9.28 2.45
C SER A 43 11.40 -9.55 2.62
N VAL A 44 10.55 -8.53 2.55
CA VAL A 44 9.42 -8.69 1.61
C VAL A 44 10.11 -8.58 0.28
N SER A 45 10.20 -9.67 -0.50
CA SER A 45 10.80 -9.56 -1.83
C SER A 45 10.19 -8.33 -2.49
N LEU A 46 10.98 -7.33 -2.85
CA LEU A 46 10.47 -6.09 -3.47
C LEU A 46 9.51 -6.42 -4.63
N ASP A 47 9.67 -7.61 -5.20
CA ASP A 47 8.76 -8.36 -6.06
C ASP A 47 7.29 -8.48 -5.62
N ASN A 48 6.88 -8.08 -4.41
CA ASN A 48 5.48 -8.13 -3.93
C ASN A 48 4.91 -6.76 -3.50
N VAL A 49 5.61 -5.66 -3.78
CA VAL A 49 5.17 -4.33 -3.37
C VAL A 49 5.08 -3.42 -4.58
N ASN A 50 3.89 -2.90 -4.87
CA ASN A 50 3.75 -1.79 -5.79
C ASN A 50 3.67 -0.48 -5.01
N VAL A 51 4.25 0.57 -5.56
CA VAL A 51 4.18 1.93 -5.03
C VAL A 51 3.64 2.83 -6.14
N TYR A 52 2.56 3.54 -5.82
CA TYR A 52 1.91 4.53 -6.66
C TYR A 52 2.06 5.91 -6.03
N SER A 53 1.91 6.96 -6.82
CA SER A 53 1.79 8.35 -6.36
C SER A 53 0.74 9.05 -7.22
N TYR A 54 0.44 10.30 -6.94
CA TYR A 54 -0.42 11.12 -7.79
C TYR A 54 0.20 12.48 -8.07
N ASP A 55 -0.21 13.10 -9.17
CA ASP A 55 0.24 14.42 -9.58
C ASP A 55 -0.66 15.54 -9.00
N SER A 56 -0.38 16.80 -9.35
CA SER A 56 -1.19 17.93 -8.90
C SER A 56 -2.64 17.91 -9.39
N LYS A 57 -2.97 17.08 -10.38
CA LYS A 57 -4.32 16.87 -10.90
C LYS A 57 -4.98 15.61 -10.31
N LEU A 58 -4.38 15.00 -9.29
CA LEU A 58 -4.83 13.76 -8.64
C LEU A 58 -4.84 12.56 -9.60
N VAL A 59 -4.04 12.60 -10.67
CA VAL A 59 -3.86 11.45 -11.55
C VAL A 59 -2.83 10.53 -10.90
N VAL A 60 -3.29 9.35 -10.48
CA VAL A 60 -2.47 8.28 -9.92
C VAL A 60 -1.61 7.65 -11.01
N TYR A 61 -0.33 7.48 -10.74
CA TYR A 61 0.65 6.84 -11.60
C TYR A 61 1.59 5.93 -10.78
N PRO A 62 2.14 4.88 -11.40
CA PRO A 62 3.10 4.01 -10.73
C PRO A 62 4.45 4.71 -10.51
N LEU A 63 5.02 4.56 -9.31
CA LEU A 63 6.42 4.88 -9.01
C LEU A 63 7.31 3.64 -9.09
N TYR A 64 6.80 2.52 -8.59
CA TYR A 64 7.47 1.23 -8.61
C TYR A 64 6.40 0.15 -8.74
N VAL A 65 6.56 -0.76 -9.69
CA VAL A 65 5.62 -1.88 -9.90
C VAL A 65 6.46 -3.12 -10.14
N THR A 66 6.06 -4.21 -9.52
CA THR A 66 6.71 -5.50 -9.66
C THR A 66 6.39 -6.09 -11.02
N ARG A 67 7.24 -6.99 -11.51
CA ARG A 67 7.00 -7.64 -12.81
C ARG A 67 5.87 -8.66 -12.75
N GLU A 68 5.70 -9.28 -11.59
CA GLU A 68 4.74 -10.34 -11.35
C GLU A 68 3.88 -9.94 -10.15
N GLU A 69 2.58 -10.13 -10.28
CA GLU A 69 1.62 -10.01 -9.19
C GLU A 69 1.56 -11.35 -8.45
N LYS A 70 1.62 -11.33 -7.13
CA LYS A 70 1.55 -12.53 -6.29
C LYS A 70 0.27 -12.53 -5.46
N ASP A 71 -0.15 -13.70 -4.98
CA ASP A 71 -1.37 -13.84 -4.15
C ASP A 71 -1.40 -12.90 -2.94
N THR A 72 -0.23 -12.57 -2.38
CA THR A 72 -0.07 -11.57 -1.32
C THR A 72 0.73 -10.41 -1.88
N HIS A 73 0.02 -9.43 -2.42
CA HIS A 73 0.58 -8.20 -2.99
C HIS A 73 0.23 -6.98 -2.15
N VAL A 74 1.19 -6.08 -1.98
CA VAL A 74 0.99 -4.85 -1.21
C VAL A 74 1.06 -3.65 -2.15
N ASP A 75 -0.11 -3.08 -2.44
CA ASP A 75 -0.18 -1.81 -3.17
C ASP A 75 -0.13 -0.64 -2.18
N MET A 76 0.81 0.28 -2.37
CA MET A 76 0.95 1.47 -1.53
C MET A 76 0.83 2.76 -2.31
N LEU A 77 0.26 3.76 -1.66
CA LEU A 77 0.24 5.14 -2.11
C LEU A 77 1.30 5.93 -1.36
N TYR A 78 2.27 6.46 -2.09
CA TYR A 78 3.26 7.40 -1.61
C TYR A 78 2.75 8.84 -1.77
N MET A 79 2.85 9.61 -0.69
CA MET A 79 2.48 11.01 -0.64
C MET A 79 3.65 11.81 -0.08
N LYS A 80 3.99 12.92 -0.72
CA LYS A 80 5.03 13.83 -0.27
C LYS A 80 4.49 15.24 -0.15
N ASP A 81 4.71 15.84 1.02
CA ASP A 81 4.37 17.23 1.31
C ASP A 81 5.57 17.94 1.93
N GLY A 82 6.29 18.71 1.11
CA GLY A 82 7.56 19.33 1.47
C GLY A 82 8.61 18.31 1.93
N ASN A 83 8.99 18.39 3.20
CA ASN A 83 9.94 17.46 3.84
C ASN A 83 9.27 16.22 4.44
N ASN A 84 7.94 16.20 4.52
CA ASN A 84 7.20 15.07 5.04
C ASN A 84 6.86 14.10 3.90
N SER A 85 6.95 12.81 4.18
CA SER A 85 6.49 11.78 3.28
C SER A 85 5.74 10.68 4.02
N HIS A 86 4.77 10.09 3.36
CA HIS A 86 3.86 9.14 3.94
C HIS A 86 3.51 8.03 2.96
N TYR A 87 3.37 6.81 3.47
CA TYR A 87 2.87 5.66 2.73
C TYR A 87 1.53 5.24 3.31
N CYS A 88 0.56 4.97 2.45
CA CYS A 88 -0.72 4.38 2.81
C CYS A 88 -0.97 3.11 2.03
N LEU A 89 -1.58 2.11 2.67
CA LEU A 89 -2.08 0.92 1.99
C LEU A 89 -3.25 1.29 1.05
N ILE A 90 -3.15 0.84 -0.20
CA ILE A 90 -4.26 0.84 -1.16
C ILE A 90 -4.99 -0.48 -1.00
N ARG A 91 -6.25 -0.43 -0.56
CA ARG A 91 -7.08 -1.64 -0.39
C ARG A 91 -7.76 -2.11 -1.67
N ASP A 92 -7.90 -1.20 -2.63
CA ASP A 92 -8.62 -1.42 -3.88
C ASP A 92 -8.12 -0.39 -4.89
N LEU A 93 -7.15 -0.81 -5.70
CA LEU A 93 -6.53 0.03 -6.73
C LEU A 93 -7.55 0.39 -7.81
N SER A 94 -8.38 -0.58 -8.21
CA SER A 94 -9.43 -0.40 -9.22
C SER A 94 -10.39 0.74 -8.85
N ARG A 95 -10.78 0.81 -7.57
CA ARG A 95 -11.64 1.88 -7.07
C ARG A 95 -10.91 3.22 -6.99
N LEU A 96 -9.62 3.22 -6.64
CA LEU A 96 -8.81 4.43 -6.55
C LEU A 96 -8.69 5.13 -7.92
N VAL A 97 -8.40 4.39 -8.98
CA VAL A 97 -8.14 4.97 -10.32
C VAL A 97 -9.37 4.98 -11.24
N ARG A 98 -10.54 4.59 -10.72
CA ARG A 98 -11.79 4.52 -11.49
C ARG A 98 -12.15 5.82 -12.19
N SER A 99 -11.91 6.96 -11.52
CA SER A 99 -12.14 8.30 -12.08
C SER A 99 -11.29 8.53 -13.33
N GLN A 100 -10.03 8.10 -13.31
CA GLN A 100 -9.05 8.28 -14.38
C GLN A 100 -9.38 7.42 -15.60
N ILE A 101 -9.91 6.20 -15.39
CA ILE A 101 -10.15 5.24 -16.47
C ILE A 101 -11.54 5.42 -17.07
N THR A 102 -12.59 5.45 -16.22
CA THR A 102 -13.98 5.38 -16.68
C THR A 102 -14.78 6.62 -16.33
N ASN A 103 -14.17 7.60 -15.67
CA ASN A 103 -14.87 8.75 -15.08
C ASN A 103 -16.07 8.31 -14.22
N HIS A 104 -15.85 7.26 -13.40
CA HIS A 104 -16.86 6.65 -12.54
C HIS A 104 -18.09 6.05 -13.26
N LYS A 105 -18.04 5.83 -14.57
CA LYS A 105 -19.18 5.28 -15.32
C LYS A 105 -19.33 3.77 -15.14
N THR A 106 -18.22 3.05 -15.08
CA THR A 106 -18.22 1.57 -15.01
C THR A 106 -17.23 1.10 -13.95
N MET A 107 -17.46 -0.11 -13.45
CA MET A 107 -16.47 -0.80 -12.63
C MET A 107 -15.29 -1.22 -13.51
N THR A 108 -14.09 -1.11 -12.98
CA THR A 108 -12.86 -1.52 -13.65
C THR A 108 -12.23 -2.64 -12.82
N TRP A 109 -11.59 -3.57 -13.51
CA TRP A 109 -10.77 -4.61 -12.89
C TRP A 109 -9.35 -4.39 -13.35
N LEU A 110 -8.44 -4.27 -12.39
CA LEU A 110 -7.01 -4.23 -12.61
C LEU A 110 -6.44 -5.52 -12.04
N CYS A 111 -5.51 -6.11 -12.78
CA CYS A 111 -4.59 -7.12 -12.28
C CYS A 111 -3.51 -6.34 -11.53
#